data_AF-A0A3N4LH36-F1
#
_entry.id   AF-A0A3N4LH36-F1
#
_cell.length_a   1.000
_cell.length_b   1.000
_cell.length_c   1.000
_cell.angle_alpha   90.00
_cell.angle_beta   90.00
_cell.angle_gamma   90.00
#
_symmetry.space_group_name_H-M   'P 1'
#
loop_
_entity.id
_entity.type
_entity.pdbx_description
1 polymer ?
#
loop_
_entity_poly.entity_id
_entity_poly.type
_entity_poly.pdbx_seq_one_letter_code
_entity_poly.pdbx_strand_id
1 'polypeptide(L)'
;MSSHLNNQLIQFLEECEILTFDDDSQTYNYIFNTVQYQLESDVFTLLVNAIVENWVKEGILDMCQFQNTFSMSLDAVVAMVRELVLQWLEVLLRSNIYSYGRENV
;
A
#
# COMPACT_ATOMS: atom_id res chain seq x y z
N MET A 1 15.70 -1.86 9.77
CA MET A 1 16.20 -1.40 8.46
C MET A 1 15.08 -1.20 7.44
N SER A 2 13.88 -1.77 7.62
CA SER A 2 12.72 -1.63 6.71
C SER A 2 11.95 -0.30 6.81
N SER A 3 12.18 0.54 7.84
CA SER A 3 11.37 1.76 8.03
C SER A 3 11.57 2.82 6.94
N HIS A 4 12.74 2.85 6.30
CA HIS A 4 12.99 3.80 5.21
C HIS A 4 12.16 3.48 3.97
N LEU A 5 12.15 2.21 3.54
CA LEU A 5 11.36 1.76 2.39
C LEU A 5 9.85 1.87 2.65
N ASN A 6 9.41 1.57 3.87
CA ASN A 6 8.02 1.76 4.28
C ASN A 6 7.60 3.22 4.11
N ASN A 7 8.40 4.17 4.61
CA ASN A 7 8.08 5.58 4.51
C ASN A 7 8.07 6.05 3.05
N GLN A 8 9.01 5.58 2.22
CA GLN A 8 9.02 5.88 0.78
C GLN A 8 7.76 5.35 0.08
N LEU A 9 7.32 4.13 0.42
CA LEU A 9 6.10 3.54 -0.13
C LEU A 9 4.86 4.33 0.31
N ILE A 10 4.75 4.70 1.59
CA ILE A 10 3.61 5.47 2.10
C ILE A 10 3.54 6.83 1.42
N GLN A 11 4.65 7.58 1.39
CA GLN A 11 4.70 8.88 0.72
C GLN A 11 4.32 8.79 -0.74
N PHE A 12 4.81 7.77 -1.44
CA PHE A 12 4.45 7.54 -2.84
C PHE A 12 2.95 7.27 -3.02
N LEU A 13 2.35 6.48 -2.15
CA LEU A 13 0.91 6.20 -2.19
C LEU A 13 0.07 7.46 -1.93
N GLU A 14 0.52 8.32 -1.03
CA GLU A 14 -0.11 9.63 -0.75
C GLU A 14 0.03 10.58 -1.95
N GLU A 15 1.23 10.71 -2.53
CA GLU A 15 1.49 11.53 -3.71
C GLU A 15 0.67 11.11 -4.94
N CYS A 16 0.38 9.81 -5.05
CA CYS A 16 -0.44 9.26 -6.14
C CYS A 16 -1.95 9.34 -5.87
N GLU A 17 -2.38 9.97 -4.78
CA GLU A 17 -3.79 10.05 -4.34
C GLU A 17 -4.44 8.65 -4.16
N ILE A 18 -3.63 7.63 -3.91
CA ILE A 18 -4.07 6.26 -3.65
C ILE A 18 -4.39 6.07 -2.17
N LEU A 19 -3.75 6.88 -1.33
CA LEU A 19 -3.83 6.80 0.10
C LEU A 19 -4.07 8.19 0.67
N THR A 20 -5.01 8.31 1.60
CA THR A 20 -5.18 9.50 2.43
C THR A 20 -5.30 9.07 3.88
N PHE A 21 -4.64 9.79 4.78
CA PHE A 21 -4.80 9.58 6.21
C PHE A 21 -5.88 10.51 6.75
N ASP A 22 -6.84 9.94 7.49
CA ASP A 22 -7.85 10.68 8.24
C ASP A 22 -7.43 10.74 9.71
N ASP A 23 -7.02 11.94 10.14
CA ASP A 23 -6.59 12.21 11.51
C ASP A 23 -7.72 12.01 12.54
N ASP A 24 -8.98 12.28 12.18
CA ASP A 24 -10.11 12.22 13.12
C ASP A 24 -10.45 10.77 13.47
N SER A 25 -10.41 9.89 12.46
CA SER A 25 -10.69 8.47 12.64
C SER A 25 -9.44 7.61 12.89
N GLN A 26 -8.23 8.18 12.75
CA GLN A 26 -6.95 7.47 12.81
C GLN A 26 -6.88 6.29 11.81
N THR A 27 -7.48 6.48 10.65
CA THR A 27 -7.56 5.47 9.59
C THR A 27 -6.93 5.94 8.28
N TYR A 28 -6.46 4.99 7.51
CA TYR A 28 -6.03 5.20 6.13
C TYR A 28 -7.17 4.85 5.18
N ASN A 29 -7.50 5.81 4.32
CA ASN A 29 -8.41 5.64 3.21
C ASN A 29 -7.61 5.26 1.96
N TYR A 30 -7.75 4.01 1.55
CA TYR A 30 -7.17 3.50 0.32
C TYR A 30 -8.19 3.60 -0.81
N ILE A 31 -7.86 4.34 -1.86
CA ILE A 31 -8.73 4.61 -3.01
C ILE A 31 -8.28 3.72 -4.16
N PHE A 32 -9.19 2.86 -4.63
CA PHE A 32 -9.00 2.02 -5.80
C PHE A 32 -10.17 2.16 -6.77
N ASN A 33 -9.91 2.81 -7.92
CA ASN A 33 -10.94 3.15 -8.89
C ASN A 33 -12.10 3.91 -8.23
N THR A 34 -13.27 3.28 -8.11
CA THR A 34 -14.49 3.84 -7.48
C THR A 34 -14.77 3.25 -6.11
N VAL A 35 -13.82 2.55 -5.51
CA VAL A 35 -13.98 1.88 -4.22
C VAL A 35 -12.99 2.46 -3.23
N GLN A 36 -13.48 2.82 -2.06
CA GLN A 36 -12.66 3.24 -0.93
C GLN A 36 -12.67 2.15 0.14
N TYR A 37 -11.48 1.84 0.64
CA TYR A 37 -11.26 0.94 1.75
C TYR A 37 -10.71 1.76 2.91
N GLN A 38 -11.41 1.75 4.03
CA GLN A 38 -10.92 2.35 5.26
C GLN A 38 -10.16 1.29 6.07
N LEU A 39 -8.92 1.58 6.44
CA LEU A 39 -8.02 0.67 7.14
C LEU A 39 -7.54 1.33 8.44
N GLU A 40 -7.62 0.62 9.55
CA GLU A 40 -6.98 1.06 10.79
C GLU A 40 -5.46 1.16 10.60
N SER A 41 -4.84 2.14 11.26
CA SER A 41 -3.40 2.43 11.14
C SER A 41 -2.50 1.22 11.35
N ASP A 42 -2.84 0.35 12.31
CA ASP A 42 -2.06 -0.85 12.62
C ASP A 42 -2.09 -1.85 11.46
N VAL A 43 -3.23 -2.02 10.80
CA VAL A 43 -3.36 -2.96 9.69
C VAL A 43 -2.75 -2.42 8.42
N PHE A 44 -2.89 -1.13 8.16
CA PHE A 44 -2.16 -0.48 7.07
C PHE A 44 -0.64 -0.64 7.26
N THR A 45 -0.14 -0.44 8.48
CA THR A 45 1.29 -0.64 8.80
C THR A 45 1.74 -2.08 8.56
N LEU A 46 0.94 -3.08 8.94
CA LEU A 46 1.22 -4.49 8.66
C LEU A 46 1.27 -4.79 7.16
N LEU A 47 0.36 -4.21 6.39
CA LEU A 47 0.29 -4.38 4.94
C LEU A 47 1.54 -3.80 4.25
N VAL A 48 1.92 -2.56 4.62
CA VAL A 48 3.13 -1.90 4.10
C VAL A 48 4.39 -2.72 4.45
N ASN A 49 4.49 -3.19 5.70
CA ASN A 49 5.60 -4.04 6.13
C ASN A 49 5.69 -5.33 5.29
N ALA A 50 4.56 -5.99 5.03
CA ALA A 50 4.54 -7.23 4.25
C ALA A 50 5.00 -7.02 2.80
N ILE A 51 4.58 -5.91 2.16
CA ILE A 51 5.02 -5.54 0.81
C ILE A 51 6.54 -5.27 0.81
N VAL A 52 7.00 -4.44 1.74
CA VAL A 52 8.42 -4.08 1.83
C VAL A 52 9.30 -5.28 2.17
N GLU A 53 8.86 -6.18 3.05
CA GLU A 53 9.59 -7.42 3.33
C GLU A 53 9.76 -8.28 2.08
N ASN A 54 8.75 -8.33 1.20
CA ASN A 54 8.87 -9.06 -0.06
C ASN A 54 9.90 -8.39 -0.98
N TRP A 55 9.87 -7.06 -1.10
CA TRP A 55 10.82 -6.30 -1.90
C TRP A 55 12.26 -6.43 -1.40
N VAL A 56 12.46 -6.39 -0.08
CA VAL A 56 13.78 -6.58 0.54
C VAL A 56 14.32 -7.98 0.25
N LYS A 57 13.47 -9.02 0.25
CA LYS A 57 13.87 -10.39 -0.13
C LYS A 57 14.29 -10.49 -1.60
N GLU A 58 13.69 -9.68 -2.46
CA GLU A 58 14.06 -9.56 -3.88
C GLU A 58 15.28 -8.64 -4.10
N GLY A 59 15.87 -8.10 -3.03
CA GLY A 59 17.07 -7.27 -3.08
C GLY A 59 16.81 -5.79 -3.31
N ILE A 60 15.56 -5.35 -3.24
CA ILE A 60 15.16 -3.96 -3.45
C ILE A 60 15.22 -3.24 -2.10
N LEU A 61 16.10 -2.23 -2.02
CA LEU A 61 16.35 -1.46 -0.81
C LEU A 61 16.01 0.02 -0.95
N ASP A 62 15.56 0.45 -2.13
CA ASP A 62 15.10 1.81 -2.40
C ASP A 62 14.05 1.83 -3.54
N MET A 63 13.03 2.69 -3.43
CA MET A 63 12.00 2.84 -4.47
C MET A 63 12.54 3.32 -5.83
N CYS A 64 13.61 4.13 -5.85
CA CYS A 64 14.31 4.49 -7.09
C CYS A 64 14.97 3.26 -7.73
N GLN A 65 15.43 2.29 -6.92
CA GLN A 65 15.91 1.02 -7.47
C GLN A 65 14.75 0.25 -8.10
N PHE A 66 13.54 0.33 -7.55
CA PHE A 66 12.36 -0.28 -8.17
C PHE A 66 12.14 0.25 -9.60
N GLN A 67 12.09 1.57 -9.76
CA GLN A 67 11.91 2.20 -11.08
C GLN A 67 13.04 1.85 -12.06
N ASN A 68 14.29 1.87 -11.59
CA ASN A 68 15.47 1.61 -12.42
C ASN A 68 15.67 0.13 -12.75
N THR A 69 15.42 -0.78 -11.81
CA THR A 69 15.67 -2.22 -11.96
C THR A 69 14.70 -2.85 -12.94
N PHE A 70 13.45 -2.40 -12.94
CA PHE A 70 12.41 -2.93 -13.82
C PHE A 70 12.21 -2.12 -15.10
N SER A 71 12.93 -1.00 -15.29
CA SER A 71 12.73 -0.06 -16.40
C SER A 71 11.24 0.32 -16.57
N MET A 72 10.52 0.45 -15.46
CA MET A 72 9.09 0.69 -15.42
C MET A 72 8.81 2.19 -15.39
N SER A 73 7.77 2.62 -16.12
CA SER A 73 7.24 3.97 -15.94
C SER A 73 6.64 4.13 -14.54
N LEU A 74 6.53 5.38 -14.07
CA LEU A 74 5.84 5.71 -12.83
C LEU A 74 4.45 5.05 -12.77
N ASP A 75 3.67 5.16 -13.84
CA ASP A 75 2.34 4.55 -13.96
C ASP A 75 2.34 3.03 -13.80
N ALA A 76 3.37 2.35 -14.31
CA ALA A 76 3.49 0.90 -14.18
C ALA A 76 3.86 0.49 -12.76
N VAL A 77 4.69 1.28 -12.07
CA VAL A 77 4.98 1.10 -10.63
C VAL A 77 3.71 1.33 -9.82
N VAL A 78 2.96 2.39 -10.11
CA VAL A 78 1.65 2.66 -9.48
C VAL A 78 0.69 1.49 -9.66
N ALA A 79 0.53 0.99 -10.89
CA ALA A 79 -0.37 -0.12 -11.17
C ALA A 79 0.02 -1.40 -10.41
N MET A 80 1.30 -1.73 -10.38
CA MET A 80 1.80 -2.91 -9.69
C MET A 80 1.65 -2.79 -8.16
N VAL A 81 1.97 -1.62 -7.59
CA VAL A 81 1.75 -1.37 -6.16
C VAL A 81 0.26 -1.45 -5.83
N ARG A 82 -0.62 -0.88 -6.68
CA ARG A 82 -2.08 -1.00 -6.51
C ARG A 82 -2.53 -2.45 -6.50
N GLU A 83 -2.06 -3.26 -7.44
CA GLU A 83 -2.39 -4.69 -7.49
C GLU A 83 -1.90 -5.46 -6.26
N LEU A 84 -0.67 -5.17 -5.79
CA LEU A 84 -0.13 -5.81 -4.58
C LEU A 84 -0.93 -5.45 -3.33
N VAL A 85 -1.27 -4.18 -3.15
CA VAL A 85 -2.12 -3.73 -2.03
C VAL A 85 -3.49 -4.39 -2.11
N LEU A 86 -4.10 -4.48 -3.30
CA LEU A 86 -5.38 -5.15 -3.51
C LEU A 86 -5.32 -6.65 -3.17
N GLN A 87 -4.29 -7.36 -3.64
CA GLN A 87 -4.11 -8.79 -3.33
C GLN A 87 -4.00 -9.01 -1.81
N TRP A 88 -3.25 -8.15 -1.11
CA TRP A 88 -3.13 -8.23 0.34
C TRP A 88 -4.44 -7.88 1.05
N LEU A 89 -5.17 -6.87 0.58
CA LEU A 89 -6.51 -6.56 1.07
C LEU A 89 -7.46 -7.74 0.89
N GLU A 90 -7.46 -8.40 -0.26
CA GLU A 90 -8.27 -9.59 -0.49
C GLU A 90 -7.91 -10.75 0.44
N VAL A 91 -6.62 -10.95 0.73
CA VAL A 91 -6.16 -11.94 1.71
C VAL A 91 -6.69 -11.59 3.10
N LEU A 92 -6.54 -10.33 3.54
CA LEU A 92 -7.05 -9.86 4.83
C LEU A 92 -8.58 -10.02 4.94
N LEU A 93 -9.32 -9.67 3.87
CA LEU A 93 -10.78 -9.83 3.78
C LEU A 93 -11.20 -11.30 3.87
N ARG A 94 -10.47 -12.21 3.22
CA ARG A 94 -10.76 -13.65 3.26
C ARG A 94 -10.40 -14.29 4.60
N SER A 95 -9.42 -13.74 5.31
CA SER A 95 -8.97 -14.27 6.59
C SER A 95 -9.93 -13.98 7.75
N ASN A 96 -10.95 -13.11 7.59
CA ASN A 96 -11.93 -12.78 8.64
C ASN A 96 -11.31 -12.20 9.94
N ILE A 97 -10.06 -11.72 9.87
CA ILE A 97 -9.30 -11.25 11.05
C ILE A 97 -9.65 -9.79 11.38
N TYR A 98 -10.13 -9.02 10.40
CA TYR A 98 -10.43 -7.59 10.55
C TYR A 98 -11.74 -7.21 9.84
N SER A 99 -12.56 -6.39 10.49
CA SER A 99 -13.80 -5.84 9.94
C SER A 99 -13.53 -4.44 9.38
N TYR A 100 -13.63 -4.24 8.07
CA TYR A 100 -13.48 -2.94 7.42
C TYR A 100 -14.79 -2.48 6.76
N GLY A 101 -15.05 -1.18 6.82
CA GLY A 101 -16.14 -0.55 6.09
C GLY A 101 -15.77 -0.46 4.60
N ARG A 102 -16.56 -1.12 3.74
CA ARG A 102 -16.51 -0.92 2.29
C ARG A 102 -17.59 0.08 1.92
N GLU A 103 -17.20 1.25 1.44
CA GLU A 103 -18.12 2.24 0.90
C GLU A 103 -17.93 2.34 -0.63
N ASN A 104 -19.03 2.41 -1.36
CA ASN A 104 -18.99 2.71 -2.80
C ASN A 104 -18.91 4.23 -2.93
N VAL A 105 -17.92 4.73 -3.68
CA VAL A 105 -17.72 6.16 -3.96
C VAL A 105 -18.27 6.50 -5.33
#